data_AF-A0A8T5LDY6-F1
#
_entry.id   AF-A0A8T5LDY6-F1
#
_cell.length_a   1.000
_cell.length_b   1.000
_cell.length_c   1.000
_cell.angle_alpha   90.00
_cell.angle_beta   90.00
_cell.angle_gamma   90.00
#
_symmetry.space_group_name_H-M   'P 1'
#
loop_
_entity.id
_entity.type
_entity.pdbx_description
1 polymer ?
#
loop_
_entity_poly.entity_id
_entity_poly.type
_entity_poly.pdbx_seq_one_letter_code
_entity_poly.pdbx_strand_id
1 'polypeptide(L)'
;MTETKEQVSAGTPATPTDDQLRLREIDRARSKALNAHMEMETARDRTSLAKKKYESAINEFLQAGAPLPLFNQPQGAGEVDDWQMADIAVLDGLSNETLKCLRDAGLNTLGDMAKFREHTLLTDIKGIGESKADDIEAALELHWEMRAMGDAPDEGPDDEGGE
;
A
#
# COMPACT_ATOMS: atom_id res chain seq x y z
N MET A 1 90.90 -17.06 -36.88
CA MET A 1 89.51 -17.56 -36.95
C MET A 1 89.46 -18.88 -36.21
N THR A 2 88.95 -18.89 -34.99
CA THR A 2 88.55 -20.11 -34.27
C THR A 2 87.20 -19.83 -33.64
N GLU A 3 86.19 -20.44 -34.22
CA GLU A 3 84.78 -20.32 -33.87
C GLU A 3 84.51 -21.33 -32.74
N THR A 4 84.32 -20.86 -31.52
CA THR A 4 83.90 -21.71 -30.39
C THR A 4 82.37 -21.75 -30.39
N LYS A 5 81.81 -22.84 -30.92
CA LYS A 5 80.38 -23.09 -30.96
C LYS A 5 79.95 -23.70 -29.62
N GLU A 6 79.48 -22.85 -28.70
CA GLU A 6 78.94 -23.27 -27.41
C GLU A 6 77.59 -23.97 -27.63
N GLN A 7 77.56 -25.29 -27.40
CA GLN A 7 76.33 -26.08 -27.39
C GLN A 7 75.51 -25.72 -26.15
N VAL A 8 74.44 -24.97 -26.33
CA VAL A 8 73.38 -24.83 -25.31
C VAL A 8 72.57 -26.12 -25.31
N SER A 9 72.85 -26.99 -24.35
CA SER A 9 72.05 -28.18 -24.06
C SER A 9 70.70 -27.72 -23.50
N ALA A 10 69.63 -27.90 -24.28
CA ALA A 10 68.26 -27.67 -23.84
C ALA A 10 67.88 -28.75 -22.82
N GLY A 11 68.03 -28.44 -21.53
CA GLY A 11 67.55 -29.27 -20.44
C GLY A 11 66.02 -29.40 -20.51
N THR A 12 65.53 -30.62 -20.56
CA THR A 12 64.10 -30.96 -20.51
C THR A 12 63.47 -30.38 -19.24
N PRO A 13 62.29 -29.73 -19.30
CA PRO A 13 61.64 -29.24 -18.08
C PRO A 13 61.27 -30.43 -17.20
N ALA A 14 61.80 -30.46 -15.98
CA ALA A 14 61.49 -31.49 -15.00
C ALA A 14 59.97 -31.55 -14.76
N THR A 15 59.38 -32.74 -14.87
CA THR A 15 57.96 -32.96 -14.56
C THR A 15 57.74 -32.66 -13.08
N PRO A 16 56.78 -31.77 -12.73
CA PRO A 16 56.50 -31.46 -11.33
C PRO A 16 56.02 -32.71 -10.59
N THR A 17 56.62 -32.96 -9.42
CA THR A 17 56.26 -34.07 -8.52
C THR A 17 54.82 -33.92 -8.01
N ASP A 18 54.18 -35.03 -7.64
CA ASP A 18 52.82 -35.05 -7.05
C ASP A 18 52.68 -34.05 -5.88
N ASP A 19 53.69 -33.94 -5.02
CA ASP A 19 53.71 -32.98 -3.92
C ASP A 19 53.69 -31.52 -4.38
N GLN A 20 54.35 -31.19 -5.50
CA GLN A 20 54.31 -29.85 -6.08
C GLN A 20 52.94 -29.53 -6.70
N LEU A 21 52.26 -30.53 -7.25
CA LEU A 21 50.90 -30.39 -7.75
C LEU A 21 49.91 -30.17 -6.61
N ARG A 22 50.00 -30.97 -5.53
CA ARG A 22 49.19 -30.81 -4.32
C ARG A 22 49.38 -29.44 -3.66
N LEU A 23 50.62 -28.96 -3.57
CA LEU A 23 50.89 -27.64 -3.00
C LEU A 23 50.25 -26.52 -3.83
N ARG A 24 50.31 -26.60 -5.16
CA ARG A 24 49.62 -25.66 -6.06
C ARG A 24 48.10 -25.71 -5.92
N GLU A 25 47.54 -26.90 -5.72
CA GLU A 25 46.11 -27.06 -5.47
C GLU A 25 45.69 -26.43 -4.14
N ILE A 26 46.49 -26.63 -3.09
CA ILE A 26 46.28 -26.00 -1.78
C ILE A 26 46.35 -24.46 -1.90
N ASP A 27 47.35 -23.93 -2.60
CA ASP A 27 47.49 -22.48 -2.80
C ASP A 27 46.34 -21.90 -3.63
N ARG A 28 45.88 -22.62 -4.66
CA ARG A 28 44.71 -22.23 -5.45
C ARG A 28 43.45 -22.24 -4.59
N ALA A 29 43.23 -23.29 -3.80
CA ALA A 29 42.08 -23.40 -2.91
C ALA A 29 42.09 -22.29 -1.85
N ARG A 30 43.25 -21.98 -1.28
CA ARG A 30 43.44 -20.88 -0.32
C ARG A 30 43.13 -19.52 -0.95
N SER A 31 43.64 -19.27 -2.15
CA SER A 31 43.37 -18.03 -2.89
C SER A 31 41.88 -17.88 -3.21
N LYS A 32 41.22 -18.96 -3.61
CA LYS A 32 39.77 -18.96 -3.87
C LYS A 32 38.97 -18.68 -2.60
N ALA A 33 39.35 -19.29 -1.47
CA ALA A 33 38.69 -19.07 -0.19
C ALA A 33 38.85 -17.62 0.30
N LEU A 34 40.06 -17.04 0.15
CA LEU A 34 40.31 -15.63 0.49
C LEU A 34 39.47 -14.69 -0.36
N ASN A 35 39.41 -14.90 -1.68
CA ASN A 35 38.60 -14.07 -2.58
C ASN A 35 37.11 -14.17 -2.22
N ALA A 36 36.59 -15.38 -1.99
CA ALA A 36 35.20 -15.59 -1.61
C ALA A 36 34.86 -14.93 -0.26
N HIS A 37 35.81 -14.91 0.70
CA HIS A 37 35.63 -14.23 1.96
C HIS A 37 35.55 -12.70 1.77
N MET A 38 36.45 -12.12 0.98
CA MET A 38 36.40 -10.69 0.64
C MET A 38 35.10 -10.33 -0.10
N GLU A 39 34.65 -11.14 -1.05
CA GLU A 39 33.39 -10.95 -1.75
C GLU A 39 32.20 -10.95 -0.78
N MET A 40 32.16 -11.91 0.16
CA MET A 40 31.14 -11.97 1.20
C MET A 40 31.13 -10.73 2.09
N GLU A 41 32.30 -10.24 2.54
CA GLU A 41 32.39 -9.03 3.36
C GLU A 41 31.87 -7.80 2.61
N THR A 42 32.30 -7.61 1.35
CA THR A 42 31.81 -6.49 0.53
C THR A 42 30.30 -6.56 0.28
N ALA A 43 29.74 -7.77 0.08
CA ALA A 43 28.30 -7.96 -0.06
C ALA A 43 27.55 -7.60 1.23
N ARG A 44 28.07 -8.04 2.39
CA ARG A 44 27.52 -7.70 3.71
C ARG A 44 27.49 -6.19 3.94
N ASP A 45 28.58 -5.50 3.61
CA ASP A 45 28.68 -4.04 3.75
C ASP A 45 27.70 -3.32 2.82
N ARG A 46 27.53 -3.80 1.59
CA ARG A 46 26.53 -3.26 0.65
C ARG A 46 25.11 -3.46 1.16
N THR A 47 24.77 -4.63 1.70
CA THR A 47 23.45 -4.90 2.29
C THR A 47 23.19 -4.01 3.51
N SER A 48 24.18 -3.88 4.39
CA SER A 48 24.11 -3.00 5.56
C SER A 48 23.88 -1.54 5.14
N LEU A 49 24.61 -1.07 4.14
CA LEU A 49 24.45 0.28 3.60
C LEU A 49 23.09 0.49 2.94
N ALA A 50 22.61 -0.47 2.15
CA ALA A 50 21.30 -0.41 1.51
C ALA A 50 20.17 -0.37 2.55
N LYS A 51 20.27 -1.19 3.60
CA LYS A 51 19.32 -1.18 4.72
C LYS A 51 19.28 0.18 5.40
N LYS A 52 20.44 0.76 5.74
CA LYS A 52 20.51 2.10 6.35
C LYS A 52 19.91 3.18 5.45
N LYS A 53 20.14 3.11 4.14
CA LYS A 53 19.54 4.05 3.17
C LYS A 53 18.02 3.93 3.13
N TYR A 54 17.49 2.71 3.11
CA TYR A 54 16.05 2.48 3.16
C TYR A 54 15.44 3.01 4.47
N GLU A 55 16.02 2.67 5.62
CA GLU A 55 15.56 3.17 6.92
C GLU A 55 15.62 4.69 7.00
N SER A 56 16.67 5.31 6.45
CA SER A 56 16.77 6.76 6.35
C SER A 56 15.68 7.35 5.46
N ALA A 57 15.39 6.75 4.30
CA ALA A 57 14.36 7.23 3.38
C ALA A 57 12.94 7.09 3.98
N ILE A 58 12.69 6.01 4.71
CA ILE A 58 11.43 5.83 5.45
C ILE A 58 11.31 6.87 6.57
N ASN A 59 12.37 7.10 7.34
CA ASN A 59 12.37 8.13 8.37
C ASN A 59 12.19 9.53 7.77
N GLU A 60 12.81 9.82 6.63
CA GLU A 60 12.63 11.08 5.90
C GLU A 60 11.19 11.21 5.39
N PHE A 61 10.60 10.17 4.82
CA PHE A 61 9.19 10.16 4.42
C PHE A 61 8.24 10.41 5.60
N LEU A 62 8.49 9.76 6.75
CA LEU A 62 7.70 9.93 7.96
C LEU A 62 7.88 11.33 8.59
N GLN A 63 9.10 11.90 8.56
CA GLN A 63 9.38 13.25 9.07
C GLN A 63 8.95 14.36 8.11
N ALA A 64 8.99 14.11 6.81
CA ALA A 64 8.55 15.05 5.78
C ALA A 64 7.05 15.32 5.85
N GLY A 65 6.28 14.51 6.59
CA GLY A 65 5.25 15.00 7.50
C GLY A 65 4.22 15.96 6.92
N ALA A 66 4.00 15.95 5.60
CA ALA A 66 2.74 16.39 5.07
C ALA A 66 1.72 15.39 5.63
N PRO A 67 0.73 15.83 6.42
CA PRO A 67 -0.33 14.93 6.83
C PRO A 67 -0.86 14.30 5.54
N LEU A 68 -0.82 12.97 5.43
CA LEU A 68 -1.60 12.28 4.42
C LEU A 68 -3.02 12.78 4.63
N PRO A 69 -3.59 13.55 3.68
CA PRO A 69 -4.80 14.33 3.93
C PRO A 69 -6.04 13.45 4.20
N LEU A 70 -5.88 12.13 4.17
CA LEU A 70 -6.93 11.14 4.36
C LEU A 70 -6.99 10.54 5.78
N PHE A 71 -5.93 10.63 6.61
CA PHE A 71 -5.86 9.86 7.87
C PHE A 71 -5.46 10.64 9.11
N ASN A 72 -5.02 11.90 8.98
CA ASN A 72 -4.58 12.73 10.11
C ASN A 72 -5.54 13.88 10.44
N GLN A 73 -6.76 13.86 9.88
CA GLN A 73 -7.84 14.62 10.47
C GLN A 73 -8.10 14.04 11.87
N PRO A 74 -8.07 14.85 12.95
CA PRO A 74 -8.67 14.40 14.20
C PRO A 74 -10.09 13.96 13.84
N GLN A 75 -10.48 12.74 14.20
CA GLN A 75 -11.83 12.17 14.03
C GLN A 75 -12.88 12.94 14.88
N GLY A 76 -12.84 14.27 14.86
CA GLY A 76 -13.46 15.15 15.83
C GLY A 76 -13.26 16.65 15.57
N ALA A 77 -12.64 17.08 14.47
CA ALA A 77 -12.80 18.45 13.94
C ALA A 77 -13.51 18.35 12.59
N GLY A 78 -14.77 17.91 12.63
CA GLY A 78 -15.58 17.55 11.48
C GLY A 78 -15.82 18.72 10.55
N GLU A 79 -15.29 18.61 9.33
CA GLU A 79 -16.14 18.91 8.19
C GLU A 79 -17.23 17.85 8.24
N VAL A 80 -18.37 18.22 8.83
CA VAL A 80 -19.54 17.35 8.80
C VAL A 80 -19.89 17.26 7.33
N ASP A 81 -19.66 16.10 6.72
CA ASP A 81 -20.04 15.91 5.31
C ASP A 81 -21.49 16.38 5.15
N ASP A 82 -21.78 17.14 4.08
CA ASP A 82 -23.10 17.76 3.88
C ASP A 82 -24.26 16.76 4.01
N TRP A 83 -24.01 15.48 3.71
CA TRP A 83 -24.99 14.41 3.85
C TRP A 83 -25.36 14.10 5.30
N GLN A 84 -24.43 14.25 6.25
CA GLN A 84 -24.69 13.98 7.66
C GLN A 84 -25.65 15.02 8.26
N MET A 85 -25.73 16.22 7.68
CA MET A 85 -26.68 17.26 8.06
C MET A 85 -27.99 17.22 7.25
N ALA A 86 -28.09 16.35 6.24
CA ALA A 86 -29.30 16.25 5.43
C ALA A 86 -30.47 15.75 6.28
N ASP A 87 -31.61 16.44 6.20
CA ASP A 87 -32.85 16.06 6.90
C ASP A 87 -33.33 14.69 6.40
N ILE A 88 -33.81 13.84 7.30
CA ILE A 88 -34.41 12.53 6.96
C ILE A 88 -35.56 12.60 5.95
N ALA A 89 -36.18 13.77 5.78
CA ALA A 89 -37.23 14.01 4.79
C ALA A 89 -36.72 13.96 3.33
N VAL A 90 -35.40 13.92 3.12
CA VAL A 90 -34.80 13.65 1.81
C VAL A 90 -34.99 12.20 1.35
N LEU A 91 -35.37 11.30 2.26
CA LEU A 91 -35.66 9.90 1.95
C LEU A 91 -37.05 9.80 1.32
N ASP A 92 -37.09 9.72 0.00
CA ASP A 92 -38.31 9.53 -0.76
C ASP A 92 -38.94 8.16 -0.46
N GLY A 93 -40.27 8.11 -0.46
CA GLY A 93 -41.05 6.88 -0.23
C GLY A 93 -41.43 6.60 1.22
N LEU A 94 -40.91 7.37 2.19
CA LEU A 94 -41.30 7.22 3.59
C LEU A 94 -42.60 7.96 3.92
N SER A 95 -43.47 7.30 4.68
CA SER A 95 -44.70 7.92 5.18
C SER A 95 -44.40 9.00 6.22
N ASN A 96 -45.25 10.03 6.30
CA ASN A 96 -45.16 11.08 7.33
C ASN A 96 -45.17 10.51 8.76
N GLU A 97 -45.87 9.38 8.98
CA GLU A 97 -45.89 8.71 10.28
C GLU A 97 -44.54 8.08 10.60
N THR A 98 -43.90 7.43 9.61
CA THR A 98 -42.55 6.87 9.74
C THR A 98 -41.52 7.96 10.04
N LEU A 99 -41.56 9.08 9.29
CA LEU A 99 -40.68 10.23 9.54
C LEU A 99 -40.90 10.83 10.94
N LYS A 100 -42.15 10.88 11.40
CA LYS A 100 -42.47 11.33 12.76
C LYS A 100 -41.87 10.39 13.82
N CYS A 101 -42.00 9.07 13.66
CA CYS A 101 -41.39 8.11 14.58
C CYS A 101 -39.87 8.26 14.67
N LEU A 102 -39.20 8.50 13.54
CA LEU A 102 -37.75 8.76 13.49
C LEU A 102 -37.39 10.05 14.24
N ARG A 103 -38.11 11.14 14.01
CA ARG A 103 -37.90 12.42 14.71
C ARG A 103 -38.17 12.33 16.20
N ASP A 104 -39.23 11.63 16.60
CA ASP A 104 -39.59 11.40 18.00
C ASP A 104 -38.50 10.56 18.72
N ALA A 105 -37.76 9.72 17.98
CA ALA A 105 -36.59 8.99 18.46
C ALA A 105 -35.29 9.83 18.46
N GLY A 106 -35.34 11.10 18.05
CA GLY A 106 -34.19 12.00 17.98
C GLY A 106 -33.38 11.89 16.69
N LEU A 107 -33.84 11.15 15.69
CA LEU A 107 -33.17 10.97 14.41
C LEU A 107 -33.69 12.02 13.42
N ASN A 108 -33.03 13.19 13.37
CA ASN A 108 -33.48 14.29 12.51
C ASN A 108 -32.70 14.36 11.20
N THR A 109 -31.49 13.81 11.19
CA THR A 109 -30.58 13.83 10.05
C THR A 109 -30.17 12.41 9.62
N LEU A 110 -29.69 12.27 8.38
CA LEU A 110 -29.08 11.02 7.92
C LEU A 110 -27.85 10.64 8.77
N GLY A 111 -27.12 11.63 9.29
CA GLY A 111 -26.00 11.39 10.20
C GLY A 111 -26.45 10.80 11.55
N ASP A 112 -27.57 11.28 12.10
CA ASP A 112 -28.15 10.71 13.33
C ASP A 112 -28.59 9.25 13.09
N MET A 113 -29.21 8.98 11.95
CA MET A 113 -29.62 7.63 11.56
C MET A 113 -28.42 6.69 11.40
N ALA A 114 -27.34 7.14 10.75
CA ALA A 114 -26.14 6.35 10.59
C ALA A 114 -25.54 5.95 11.95
N LYS A 115 -25.37 6.92 12.86
CA LYS A 115 -24.88 6.69 14.23
C LYS A 115 -25.80 5.77 15.03
N PHE A 116 -27.11 5.90 14.89
CA PHE A 116 -28.07 5.04 15.58
C PHE A 116 -27.91 3.58 15.14
N ARG A 117 -27.76 3.34 13.84
CA ARG A 117 -27.61 2.01 13.24
C ARG A 117 -26.30 1.31 13.58
N GLU A 118 -25.27 2.04 14.01
CA GLU A 118 -24.02 1.43 14.50
C GLU A 118 -24.20 0.64 15.80
N HIS A 119 -25.24 0.95 16.57
CA HIS A 119 -25.42 0.43 17.93
C HIS A 119 -26.80 -0.17 18.20
N THR A 120 -27.80 0.13 17.37
CA THR A 120 -29.22 -0.19 17.63
C THR A 120 -29.94 -0.55 16.33
N LEU A 121 -31.00 -1.37 16.41
CA LEU A 121 -31.84 -1.71 15.26
C LEU A 121 -32.97 -0.69 15.11
N LEU A 122 -33.37 -0.38 13.87
CA LEU A 122 -34.50 0.53 13.60
C LEU A 122 -35.82 0.02 14.20
N THR A 123 -35.97 -1.30 14.33
CA THR A 123 -37.13 -1.97 14.95
C THR A 123 -37.26 -1.70 16.45
N ASP A 124 -36.21 -1.21 17.10
CA ASP A 124 -36.25 -0.81 18.51
C ASP A 124 -36.97 0.55 18.71
N ILE A 125 -37.19 1.30 17.63
CA ILE A 125 -37.90 2.57 17.67
C ILE A 125 -39.41 2.31 17.79
N LYS A 126 -40.02 2.91 18.82
CA LYS A 126 -41.46 2.79 19.05
C LYS A 126 -42.26 3.27 17.83
N GLY A 127 -43.01 2.36 17.23
CA GLY A 127 -43.85 2.63 16.05
C GLY A 127 -43.21 2.24 14.71
N ILE A 128 -41.98 1.72 14.73
CA ILE A 128 -41.28 1.14 13.58
C ILE A 128 -41.16 -0.38 13.82
N GLY A 129 -41.93 -1.16 13.05
CA GLY A 129 -41.77 -2.62 12.99
C GLY A 129 -40.92 -3.04 11.79
N GLU A 130 -40.72 -4.34 11.60
CA GLU A 130 -39.89 -4.91 10.52
C GLU A 130 -40.23 -4.31 9.15
N SER A 131 -41.51 -4.29 8.76
CA SER A 131 -41.94 -3.71 7.48
C SER A 131 -41.55 -2.23 7.30
N LYS A 132 -41.67 -1.41 8.36
CA LYS A 132 -41.29 0.00 8.28
C LYS A 132 -39.77 0.17 8.28
N ALA A 133 -39.04 -0.72 8.95
CA ALA A 133 -37.58 -0.73 8.91
C ALA A 133 -37.08 -1.09 7.50
N ASP A 134 -37.69 -2.09 6.86
CA ASP A 134 -37.38 -2.47 5.47
C ASP A 134 -37.65 -1.31 4.50
N ASP A 135 -38.77 -0.60 4.66
CA ASP A 135 -39.08 0.59 3.85
C ASP A 135 -38.02 1.70 4.02
N ILE A 136 -37.51 1.89 5.25
CA ILE A 136 -36.45 2.86 5.55
C ILE A 136 -35.13 2.45 4.91
N GLU A 137 -34.76 1.18 4.99
CA GLU A 137 -33.54 0.65 4.38
C GLU A 137 -33.57 0.76 2.86
N ALA A 138 -34.71 0.42 2.23
CA ALA A 138 -34.91 0.58 0.80
C ALA A 138 -34.81 2.05 0.35
N ALA A 139 -35.39 2.98 1.11
CA ALA A 139 -35.30 4.41 0.82
C ALA A 139 -33.86 4.93 0.96
N LEU A 140 -33.10 4.43 1.94
CA LEU A 140 -31.69 4.77 2.10
C LEU A 140 -30.84 4.25 0.94
N GLU A 141 -31.01 2.99 0.54
CA GLU A 141 -30.29 2.39 -0.58
C GLU A 141 -30.53 3.17 -1.87
N LEU A 142 -31.80 3.46 -2.18
CA LEU A 142 -32.16 4.25 -3.35
C LEU A 142 -31.56 5.66 -3.32
N HIS A 143 -31.56 6.32 -2.16
CA HIS A 143 -30.96 7.65 -1.99
C HIS A 143 -29.46 7.63 -2.32
N TRP A 144 -28.73 6.61 -1.86
CA TRP A 144 -27.30 6.48 -2.12
C TRP A 144 -27.00 6.13 -3.58
N GLU A 145 -27.82 5.28 -4.21
CA GLU A 145 -27.71 4.98 -5.64
C GLU A 145 -27.90 6.23 -6.50
N MET A 146 -28.93 7.04 -6.21
CA MET A 146 -29.17 8.29 -6.94
C MET A 146 -28.03 9.29 -6.76
N ARG A 147 -27.47 9.38 -5.55
CA ARG A 147 -26.33 10.26 -5.26
C ARG A 147 -25.07 9.81 -6.01
N ALA A 148 -24.79 8.51 -6.04
CA ALA A 148 -23.65 7.96 -6.76
C ALA A 148 -23.77 8.16 -8.29
N MET A 149 -24.98 8.12 -8.83
CA MET A 149 -25.23 8.33 -10.26
C MET A 149 -25.16 9.81 -10.67
N GLY A 150 -25.43 10.75 -9.75
CA GLY A 150 -25.29 12.19 -9.98
C GLY A 150 -23.84 12.72 -9.97
N ASP A 151 -22.87 11.90 -9.56
CA ASP A 151 -21.43 12.24 -9.51
C ASP A 151 -20.63 11.54 -10.64
N ALA A 152 -21.32 10.92 -11.60
CA ALA A 152 -20.67 10.42 -12.80
C ALA A 152 -20.09 11.62 -13.59
N PRO A 153 -18.78 11.65 -13.89
CA PRO A 153 -18.23 12.70 -14.74
C PRO A 153 -18.94 12.65 -16.09
N ASP A 154 -19.46 13.80 -16.49
CA ASP A 154 -19.87 14.10 -17.85
C ASP A 154 -18.66 13.88 -18.77
N GLU A 155 -18.46 12.63 -19.23
CA GLU A 155 -17.64 12.33 -20.39
C GLU A 155 -18.39 12.92 -21.59
N GLY A 156 -18.27 14.24 -21.73
CA GLY A 156 -18.67 14.96 -22.92
C GLY A 156 -18.04 14.28 -24.13
N PRO A 157 -18.76 14.20 -25.27
CA PRO A 157 -18.22 13.55 -26.46
C PRO A 157 -16.90 14.22 -26.82
N ASP A 158 -15.83 13.41 -26.88
CA ASP A 158 -14.51 13.81 -27.41
C ASP A 158 -14.69 14.30 -28.85
N ASP A 159 -14.92 15.61 -28.98
CA ASP A 159 -14.77 16.37 -30.21
C ASP A 159 -13.27 16.60 -30.42
N GLU A 160 -12.58 15.58 -30.92
CA GLU A 160 -11.38 15.78 -31.74
C GLU A 160 -11.85 15.57 -33.20
N GLY A 161 -12.02 16.62 -34.00
CA GLY A 161 -10.91 17.45 -34.48
C GLY A 161 -9.97 16.53 -35.27
N GLY A 162 -10.23 16.21 -36.53
CA GLY A 162 -10.00 17.14 -37.62
C GLY A 162 -8.59 16.91 -38.18
N GLU A 163 -8.49 16.07 -39.22
CA GLU A 163 -7.47 16.14 -40.27
C GLU A 163 -8.09 15.80 -41.63
#